data_AF-A0A8T8S955-F1
#
_entry.id   AF-A0A8T8S955-F1
#
_cell.length_a   1.000
_cell.length_b   1.000
_cell.length_c   1.000
_cell.angle_alpha   90.00
_cell.angle_beta   90.00
_cell.angle_gamma   90.00
#
_symmetry.space_group_name_H-M   'P 1'
#
loop_
_entity.id
_entity.type
_entity.pdbx_description
1 polymer ?
#
loop_
_entity_poly.entity_id
_entity_poly.type
_entity_poly.pdbx_seq_one_letter_code
_entity_poly.pdbx_strand_id
1 'polypeptide(L)'
;MIGIDAHARGRPIFDWAKENFPTEVLLRHNSVPAVFTSVRNGVGVGFYSDFVAAGDPELVFCFRPPVPPAAEVWLVTDERLRHVPRVRAVMDVIKELVKEISGQRMAAEAVPA
;
A
#
# COMPACT_ATOMS: atom_id res chain seq x y z
N MET A 1 -6.20 -16.68 3.35
CA MET A 1 -5.68 -15.30 3.34
C MET A 1 -4.14 -15.29 3.33
N ILE A 2 -3.53 -14.42 2.53
CA ILE A 2 -2.10 -14.13 2.53
C ILE A 2 -1.87 -12.92 3.43
N GLY A 3 -1.23 -13.14 4.56
CA GLY A 3 -0.90 -12.08 5.52
C GLY A 3 0.48 -11.49 5.25
N ILE A 4 0.65 -10.23 5.66
CA ILE A 4 1.99 -9.68 5.89
C ILE A 4 2.33 -9.84 7.38
N ASP A 5 3.51 -10.39 7.68
CA ASP A 5 4.05 -10.45 9.03
C ASP A 5 4.41 -9.05 9.47
N ALA A 6 3.54 -8.50 10.31
CA ALA A 6 3.71 -7.19 10.88
C ALA A 6 4.47 -7.33 12.20
N HIS A 7 5.78 -7.15 12.16
CA HIS A 7 6.46 -6.59 13.34
C HIS A 7 5.87 -5.20 13.72
N ALA A 8 5.06 -4.61 12.84
CA ALA A 8 4.20 -3.45 13.08
C ALA A 8 2.91 -3.82 13.85
N ARG A 9 3.01 -3.88 15.18
CA ARG A 9 1.82 -3.89 16.05
C ARG A 9 1.02 -2.58 15.89
N GLY A 10 -0.30 -2.63 16.06
CA GLY A 10 -1.17 -1.44 16.16
C GLY A 10 -1.58 -0.81 14.82
N ARG A 11 -1.64 -1.60 13.73
CA ARG A 11 -2.22 -1.16 12.46
C ARG A 11 -3.67 -1.67 12.38
N PRO A 12 -4.67 -0.79 12.24
CA PRO A 12 -6.09 -1.16 12.25
C PRO A 12 -6.46 -2.31 11.30
N ILE A 13 -5.83 -2.36 10.11
CA ILE A 13 -6.08 -3.41 9.12
C ILE A 13 -5.68 -4.81 9.60
N PHE A 14 -4.58 -4.94 10.34
CA PHE A 14 -4.12 -6.25 10.83
C PHE A 14 -4.93 -6.71 12.04
N ASP A 15 -5.32 -5.78 12.90
CA ASP A 15 -6.18 -6.06 14.04
C ASP A 15 -7.56 -6.54 13.56
N TRP A 16 -8.17 -5.80 12.61
CA TRP A 16 -9.43 -6.19 11.99
C TRP A 16 -9.35 -7.55 11.30
N ALA A 17 -8.29 -7.81 10.53
CA ALA A 17 -8.10 -9.10 9.86
C ALA A 17 -7.96 -10.26 10.85
N LYS A 18 -7.28 -10.04 11.98
CA LYS A 18 -7.13 -11.05 13.04
C LYS A 18 -8.46 -11.36 13.74
N GLU A 19 -9.29 -10.35 13.97
CA GLU A 19 -10.61 -10.51 14.59
C GLU A 19 -11.60 -11.24 13.67
N ASN A 20 -11.55 -10.96 12.37
CA ASN A 20 -12.52 -11.49 11.40
C ASN A 20 -12.09 -12.82 10.76
N PHE A 21 -10.78 -13.11 10.69
CA PHE A 21 -10.23 -14.30 10.02
C PHE A 21 -9.14 -15.03 10.86
N PRO A 22 -9.41 -15.42 12.11
CA PRO A 22 -8.38 -15.93 13.03
C PRO A 22 -7.72 -17.25 12.58
N THR A 23 -8.41 -18.08 11.79
CA THR A 23 -7.97 -19.43 11.41
C THR A 23 -7.58 -19.56 9.93
N GLU A 24 -7.65 -18.47 9.14
CA GLU A 24 -7.57 -18.54 7.67
C GLU A 24 -6.27 -18.01 7.06
N VAL A 25 -5.21 -17.81 7.85
CA VAL A 25 -3.92 -17.35 7.31
C VAL A 25 -3.13 -18.52 6.74
N LEU A 26 -3.14 -18.64 5.41
CA LEU A 26 -2.46 -19.71 4.66
C LEU A 26 -0.95 -19.47 4.58
N LEU A 27 -0.53 -18.21 4.44
CA LEU A 27 0.86 -17.82 4.25
C LEU A 27 1.11 -16.44 4.86
N ARG A 28 2.30 -16.24 5.43
CA ARG A 28 2.76 -14.96 5.98
C ARG A 28 4.08 -14.55 5.35
N HIS A 29 4.11 -13.35 4.78
CA HIS A 29 5.30 -12.74 4.18
C HIS A 29 5.73 -11.51 4.94
N ASN A 30 7.00 -11.17 4.99
CA ASN A 30 7.48 -9.93 5.64
C ASN A 30 7.57 -8.73 4.69
N SER A 31 7.03 -8.81 3.47
CA SER A 31 7.12 -7.75 2.47
C SER A 31 5.87 -7.66 1.59
N VAL A 32 5.51 -6.44 1.19
CA VAL A 32 4.37 -6.18 0.28
C VAL A 32 4.55 -6.87 -1.08
N PRO A 33 5.74 -6.85 -1.73
CA PRO A 33 5.92 -7.53 -3.01
C PRO A 33 5.65 -9.05 -2.95
N ALA A 34 6.08 -9.73 -1.88
CA ALA A 34 5.84 -11.18 -1.76
C ALA A 34 4.35 -11.51 -1.56
N VAL A 35 3.61 -10.69 -0.79
CA VAL A 35 2.15 -10.79 -0.68
C VAL A 35 1.51 -10.56 -2.05
N PHE A 36 1.90 -9.50 -2.76
CA PHE A 36 1.44 -9.17 -4.11
C PHE A 36 1.62 -10.33 -5.09
N THR A 37 2.83 -10.86 -5.21
CA THR A 37 3.13 -11.98 -6.11
C THR A 37 2.32 -13.23 -5.75
N SER A 38 2.09 -13.51 -4.46
CA SER A 38 1.30 -14.68 -4.05
C SER A 38 -0.17 -14.56 -4.46
N VAL A 39 -0.77 -13.39 -4.25
CA VAL A 39 -2.17 -13.13 -4.66
C VAL A 39 -2.31 -13.15 -6.17
N ARG A 40 -1.40 -12.48 -6.90
CA ARG A 40 -1.41 -12.47 -8.37
C ARG A 40 -1.32 -13.87 -8.98
N ASN A 41 -0.57 -14.78 -8.34
CA ASN A 41 -0.47 -16.18 -8.77
C ASN A 41 -1.57 -17.09 -8.20
N GLY A 42 -2.64 -16.54 -7.64
CA GLY A 42 -3.82 -17.30 -7.22
C GLY A 42 -3.67 -18.08 -5.91
N VAL A 43 -2.65 -17.81 -5.10
CA VAL A 43 -2.45 -18.51 -3.81
C VAL A 43 -3.52 -18.13 -2.78
N GLY A 44 -4.13 -16.96 -2.91
CA GLY A 44 -5.24 -16.52 -2.05
C GLY A 44 -5.53 -15.03 -2.16
N VAL A 45 -6.20 -14.47 -1.14
CA VAL A 45 -6.57 -13.05 -1.02
C VAL A 45 -5.66 -12.33 -0.02
N GLY A 46 -5.29 -11.07 -0.28
CA GLY A 46 -4.46 -10.23 0.59
C GLY A 46 -4.94 -8.78 0.62
N PHE A 47 -4.47 -8.01 1.61
CA PHE A 47 -4.79 -6.58 1.75
C PHE A 47 -3.72 -5.71 1.09
N TYR A 48 -4.15 -4.70 0.34
CA TYR A 48 -3.29 -3.74 -0.34
C TYR A 48 -3.79 -2.33 -0.07
N SER A 49 -2.89 -1.35 -0.12
CA SER A 49 -3.33 0.01 -0.39
C SER A 49 -3.80 0.09 -1.84
N ASP A 50 -4.78 0.94 -2.11
CA ASP A 50 -5.27 1.13 -3.47
C ASP A 50 -4.10 1.51 -4.40
N PHE A 51 -3.08 2.22 -3.91
CA PHE A 51 -1.86 2.54 -4.65
C PHE A 51 -1.08 1.32 -5.14
N VAL A 52 -0.93 0.30 -4.31
CA VAL A 52 -0.21 -0.93 -4.71
C VAL A 52 -1.05 -1.76 -5.68
N ALA A 53 -2.37 -1.80 -5.50
CA ALA A 53 -3.26 -2.62 -6.32
C ALA A 53 -3.60 -1.99 -7.68
N ALA A 54 -3.61 -0.66 -7.81
CA ALA A 54 -4.14 0.05 -8.98
C ALA A 54 -3.43 -0.24 -10.32
N GLY A 55 -2.18 -0.72 -10.28
CA GLY A 55 -1.39 -0.97 -11.49
C GLY A 55 -1.62 -2.34 -12.12
N ASP A 56 -2.45 -3.20 -11.54
CA ASP A 56 -2.57 -4.59 -11.97
C ASP A 56 -4.00 -4.97 -12.35
N PRO A 57 -4.31 -5.12 -13.65
CA PRO A 57 -5.65 -5.46 -14.11
C PRO A 57 -6.06 -6.90 -13.78
N GLU A 58 -5.12 -7.78 -13.40
CA GLU A 58 -5.42 -9.16 -13.02
C GLU A 58 -5.89 -9.27 -11.56
N LEU A 59 -5.73 -8.22 -10.76
CA LEU A 59 -6.25 -8.18 -9.40
C LEU A 59 -7.74 -7.86 -9.39
N VAL A 60 -8.50 -8.68 -8.66
CA VAL A 60 -9.92 -8.46 -8.42
C VAL A 60 -10.10 -7.71 -7.10
N PHE A 61 -10.73 -6.55 -7.15
CA PHE A 61 -11.13 -5.83 -5.94
C PHE A 61 -12.25 -6.61 -5.22
N CYS A 62 -11.98 -7.10 -4.01
CA CYS A 62 -12.99 -7.81 -3.21
C CYS A 62 -13.90 -6.84 -2.45
N PHE A 63 -13.33 -6.05 -1.54
CA PHE A 63 -14.03 -5.04 -0.74
C PHE A 63 -13.03 -4.17 0.02
N ARG A 64 -13.49 -3.04 0.57
CA ARG A 64 -12.72 -2.19 1.48
C ARG A 64 -13.09 -2.53 2.93
N PRO A 65 -12.14 -2.95 3.79
CA PRO A 65 -12.42 -3.21 5.20
C PRO A 65 -12.87 -1.95 5.93
N PRO A 66 -13.75 -2.05 6.94
CA PRO A 66 -14.27 -0.92 7.71
C PRO A 66 -13.25 -0.43 8.75
N VAL A 67 -12.05 -0.08 8.30
CA VAL A 67 -10.96 0.45 9.12
C VAL A 67 -10.58 1.85 8.63
N PRO A 68 -10.02 2.71 9.50
CA PRO A 68 -9.48 3.99 9.08
C PRO A 68 -8.43 3.82 7.96
N PRO A 69 -8.22 4.85 7.13
CA PRO A 69 -7.22 4.81 6.06
C PRO A 69 -5.86 4.35 6.56
N ALA A 70 -5.14 3.65 5.68
CA ALA A 70 -3.82 3.12 5.98
C ALA A 70 -2.79 4.24 6.25
N ALA A 71 -1.61 3.82 6.70
CA ALA A 71 -0.49 4.67 7.05
C ALA A 71 -0.17 5.75 6.01
N GLU A 72 0.20 6.92 6.49
CA GLU A 72 0.81 7.97 5.67
C GLU A 72 2.15 7.49 5.08
N VAL A 73 2.39 7.84 3.81
CA VAL A 73 3.67 7.61 3.14
C VAL A 73 4.48 8.90 3.22
N TRP A 74 5.68 8.80 3.79
CA TRP A 74 6.56 9.94 4.01
C TRP A 74 7.74 9.91 3.05
N LEU A 75 7.99 11.02 2.36
CA LEU A 75 9.22 11.26 1.63
C LEU A 75 10.23 11.92 2.56
N VAL A 76 11.23 11.16 3.02
CA VAL A 76 12.20 11.62 4.03
C VAL A 76 13.62 11.57 3.46
N THR A 77 14.42 12.57 3.85
CA THR A 77 15.88 12.58 3.65
C THR A 77 16.53 12.95 4.98
N ASP A 78 17.76 12.47 5.20
CA ASP A 78 18.59 12.96 6.29
C ASP A 78 18.78 14.49 6.19
N GLU A 79 18.71 15.18 7.33
CA GLU A 79 18.84 16.63 7.41
C GLU A 79 20.14 17.15 6.78
N ARG A 80 21.24 16.44 6.95
CA ARG A 80 22.55 16.84 6.42
C ARG A 80 22.63 16.69 4.90
N LEU A 81 21.81 15.79 4.34
CA LEU A 81 21.80 15.50 2.91
C LEU A 81 20.79 16.33 2.13
N ARG A 82 19.83 17.00 2.78
CA ARG A 82 18.71 17.71 2.12
C ARG A 82 19.15 18.82 1.15
N HIS A 83 20.36 19.37 1.34
CA HIS A 83 20.93 20.42 0.50
C HIS A 83 21.94 19.89 -0.54
N VAL A 84 22.27 18.60 -0.53
CA VAL A 84 23.17 18.01 -1.54
C VAL A 84 22.45 18.02 -2.90
N PRO A 85 23.03 18.61 -3.97
CA PRO A 85 22.33 18.84 -5.23
C PRO A 85 21.67 17.58 -5.82
N ARG A 86 22.38 16.45 -5.85
CA ARG A 86 21.84 15.17 -6.36
C ARG A 86 20.67 14.62 -5.52
N VAL A 87 20.66 14.88 -4.21
CA VAL A 87 19.58 14.43 -3.31
C VAL A 87 18.35 15.31 -3.52
N ARG A 88 18.53 16.64 -3.54
CA ARG A 88 17.47 17.61 -3.82
C ARG A 88 16.79 17.33 -5.16
N ALA A 89 17.58 17.06 -6.21
CA ALA A 89 17.06 16.73 -7.53
C ALA A 89 16.12 15.51 -7.52
N VAL A 90 16.53 14.41 -6.87
CA VAL A 90 15.66 13.21 -6.75
C VAL A 90 14.41 13.52 -5.93
N MET A 91 14.55 14.24 -4.82
CA MET A 91 13.43 14.61 -3.96
C MET A 91 12.41 15.51 -4.68
N ASP A 92 12.86 16.43 -5.54
CA ASP A 92 12.00 17.25 -6.38
C ASP A 92 11.23 16.41 -7.40
N VAL A 93 11.92 15.52 -8.10
CA VAL A 93 11.28 14.62 -9.06
C VAL A 93 10.22 13.74 -8.39
N ILE A 94 10.54 13.11 -7.26
CA ILE A 94 9.56 12.27 -6.54
C ILE A 94 8.37 13.12 -6.07
N LYS A 95 8.60 14.34 -5.57
CA LYS A 95 7.53 15.24 -5.13
C LYS A 95 6.57 15.57 -6.26
N GLU A 96 7.08 15.90 -7.44
CA GLU A 96 6.23 16.21 -8.60
C GLU A 96 5.49 14.98 -9.12
N LEU A 97 6.15 13.82 -9.19
CA LEU A 97 5.51 12.55 -9.57
C LEU A 97 4.36 12.18 -8.63
N VAL A 98 4.57 12.31 -7.32
CA VAL A 98 3.52 11.98 -6.33
C VAL A 98 2.34 12.94 -6.47
N LYS A 99 2.58 14.25 -6.67
CA LYS A 99 1.48 15.22 -6.91
C LYS A 99 0.69 14.88 -8.16
N GLU A 100 1.36 14.53 -9.25
CA GLU A 100 0.70 14.17 -10.50
C GLU A 100 -0.20 12.93 -10.32
N ILE A 101 0.35 11.86 -9.72
CA ILE A 101 -0.40 10.63 -9.45
C ILE A 101 -1.58 10.89 -8.52
N SER A 102 -1.39 11.66 -7.43
CA SER A 102 -2.47 12.01 -6.52
C SER A 102 -3.55 12.86 -7.20
N GLY A 103 -3.17 13.83 -8.04
CA GLY A 103 -4.11 14.66 -8.79
C GLY A 103 -4.95 13.88 -9.80
N GLN A 104 -4.31 12.98 -10.56
CA GLN A 104 -5.00 12.07 -11.49
C GLN A 104 -6.01 11.17 -10.77
N ARG A 105 -5.64 10.69 -9.58
CA ARG A 105 -6.50 9.82 -8.78
C ARG A 105 -7.70 10.53 -8.17
N MET A 106 -7.48 11.73 -7.63
CA MET A 106 -8.57 12.56 -7.12
C MET A 106 -9.56 12.95 -8.23
N ALA A 107 -9.07 13.16 -9.45
CA ALA A 107 -9.92 13.40 -10.62
C ALA A 107 -10.71 12.14 -11.02
N ALA A 108 -10.10 10.95 -10.94
CA ALA A 108 -10.77 9.68 -11.24
C ALA A 108 -11.83 9.29 -10.19
N GLU A 109 -11.60 9.60 -8.90
CA GLU A 109 -12.56 9.38 -7.82
C GLU A 109 -13.71 10.41 -7.81
N ALA A 110 -13.55 11.56 -8.46
CA ALA A 110 -14.56 12.62 -8.55
C ALA A 110 -15.57 12.45 -9.70
N VAL A 111 -15.38 11.45 -10.58
CA VAL A 111 -16.36 11.10 -11.62
C VAL A 111 -17.38 10.14 -11.00
N PRO A 112 -18.66 10.52 -10.86
CA PRO A 112 -19.67 9.62 -10.31
C PRO A 112 -19.97 8.50 -11.31
N ALA A 113 -20.20 7.29 -10.78
CA ALA A 113 -20.78 6.15 -11.49
C ALA A 113 -22.25 6.40 -11.86
#